data_AF-R7T2N9-F1
#
_entry.id   AF-R7T2N9-F1
#
_cell.length_a   1.000
_cell.length_b   1.000
_cell.length_c   1.000
_cell.angle_alpha   90.00
_cell.angle_beta   90.00
_cell.angle_gamma   90.00
#
_symmetry.space_group_name_H-M   'P 1'
#
loop_
_entity.id
_entity.type
_entity.pdbx_description
1 polymer ?
#
loop_
_entity_poly.entity_id
_entity_poly.type
_entity_poly.pdbx_seq_one_letter_code
_entity_poly.pdbx_strand_id
1 'polypeptide(L)' 'IRSRITVCKRLKLKCDRRTPCSSCLKRDTVQRCVYSQAAAEKVDVQTLHNRIIEIERVLAQL' A
#
# COMPACT_ATOMS: atom_id res chain seq x y z
N ILE A 1 -16.33 6.78 7.61
CA ILE A 1 -15.05 7.54 7.56
C ILE A 1 -14.54 7.56 6.12
N ARG A 2 -14.63 8.70 5.41
CA ARG A 2 -14.07 8.85 4.06
C ARG A 2 -12.55 8.80 4.15
N SER A 3 -11.97 7.61 4.10
CA SER A 3 -10.53 7.46 4.08
C SER A 3 -9.97 8.19 2.88
N ARG A 4 -8.84 8.87 3.11
CA ARG A 4 -7.91 9.42 2.13
C ARG A 4 -8.22 10.85 1.65
N ILE A 5 -7.33 11.75 2.05
CA ILE A 5 -6.71 12.74 1.17
C ILE A 5 -5.20 12.48 1.23
N THR A 6 -4.74 11.36 0.67
CA THR A 6 -3.33 11.29 0.27
C THR A 6 -3.20 12.14 -1.00
N VAL A 7 -2.11 12.90 -1.16
CA VAL A 7 -1.86 13.72 -2.36
C VAL A 7 -2.11 12.93 -3.65
N CYS A 8 -1.73 11.65 -3.66
CA CYS A 8 -1.99 10.73 -4.76
C CYS A 8 -3.47 10.54 -5.09
N LYS A 9 -4.38 10.46 -4.10
CA LYS A 9 -5.82 10.33 -4.36
C LYS A 9 -6.40 11.58 -4.99
N ARG A 10 -6.02 12.78 -4.50
CA ARG A 10 -6.47 14.06 -5.07
C ARG A 10 -5.97 14.22 -6.50
N LEU A 11 -4.72 13.84 -6.76
CA LEU A 11 -4.07 13.93 -8.07
C LEU A 11 -4.31 12.71 -8.98
N LYS A 12 -5.11 11.73 -8.55
CA LYS A 12 -5.38 10.47 -9.27
C LYS A 12 -4.10 9.71 -9.70
N LEU A 13 -3.05 9.75 -8.87
CA LEU A 13 -1.78 9.07 -9.11
C LEU A 13 -1.79 7.65 -8.53
N LYS A 14 -1.03 6.73 -9.16
CA LYS A 14 -0.70 5.44 -8.55
C LYS A 14 0.11 5.69 -7.26
N CYS A 15 -0.33 5.08 -6.18
CA CYS A 15 0.31 5.17 -4.87
C CYS A 15 0.84 3.80 -4.46
N ASP A 16 2.14 3.68 -4.24
CA ASP A 16 2.83 2.48 -3.75
C ASP A 16 2.70 2.28 -2.24
N ARG A 17 1.95 3.15 -1.55
CA ARG A 17 1.62 3.08 -0.11
C ARG A 17 2.81 3.03 0.85
N ARG A 18 4.03 3.27 0.37
CA ARG A 18 5.19 3.54 1.22
C ARG A 18 5.02 4.88 1.95
N THR A 19 5.75 5.07 3.05
CA THR A 19 5.71 6.31 3.83
C THR A 19 7.13 6.88 3.94
N PRO A 20 7.47 7.92 3.16
CA PRO A 20 6.66 8.54 2.11
C PRO A 20 6.57 7.67 0.84
N CYS A 21 5.53 7.90 0.03
CA CYS A 21 5.30 7.12 -1.19
C CYS A 21 6.19 7.65 -2.33
N SER A 22 6.56 6.80 -3.29
CA SER A 22 7.48 7.19 -4.38
C SER A 22 6.94 8.34 -5.22
N SER A 23 5.62 8.42 -5.39
CA SER A 23 4.95 9.51 -6.12
C SER A 23 5.03 10.85 -5.39
N CYS A 24 4.96 10.84 -4.05
CA CYS A 24 5.09 12.05 -3.24
C CYS A 24 6.54 12.50 -3.11
N LEU A 25 7.49 11.55 -3.07
CA LEU A 25 8.93 11.82 -3.09
C LEU A 25 9.34 12.56 -4.38
N LYS A 26 8.95 12.04 -5.54
CA LYS A 26 9.27 12.64 -6.85
C LYS A 26 8.69 14.04 -7.09
N ARG A 27 7.66 14.41 -6.33
CA ARG A 27 6.92 15.67 -6.50
C ARG A 27 7.15 16.65 -5.36
N ASP A 28 8.10 16.34 -4.47
CA ASP A 28 8.40 17.12 -3.27
C ASP A 28 7.16 17.43 -2.40
N THR A 29 6.29 16.43 -2.24
CA THR A 29 5.05 16.52 -1.43
C THR A 29 5.08 15.55 -0.24
N VAL A 30 6.28 15.17 0.19
CA VAL A 30 6.54 14.24 1.29
C VAL A 30 5.82 14.62 2.59
N GLN A 31 5.81 15.91 2.95
CA GLN A 31 5.13 16.43 4.15
C GLN A 31 3.61 16.23 4.15
N ARG A 32 3.00 16.06 2.96
CA ARG A 32 1.56 15.84 2.79
C ARG A 32 1.23 14.36 2.53
N CYS A 33 2.22 13.47 2.55
CA CYS A 33 2.07 12.04 2.33
C CYS A 33 1.73 11.31 3.65
N VAL A 34 0.59 11.64 4.24
CA VAL A 34 0.17 11.10 5.54
C VAL A 34 -0.90 10.03 5.35
N TYR A 35 -0.68 8.87 5.96
CA TYR A 35 -1.66 7.79 6.07
C TYR A 35 -2.22 7.76 7.49
N SER A 36 -3.53 7.57 7.63
CA SER A 36 -4.12 7.27 8.93
C SER A 36 -3.60 5.92 9.45
N GLN A 37 -3.47 5.74 10.78
CA GLN A 37 -3.05 4.46 11.38
C GLN A 37 -3.88 3.27 10.88
N ALA A 38 -5.22 3.42 10.85
CA ALA A 38 -6.13 2.41 10.29
C ALA A 38 -5.86 2.04 8.81
N ALA A 39 -5.15 2.89 8.05
CA ALA A 39 -4.75 2.58 6.68
C ALA A 39 -3.35 1.94 6.60
N ALA A 40 -2.47 2.21 7.57
CA ALA A 40 -1.19 1.53 7.73
C ALA A 40 -1.37 0.08 8.20
N GLU A 41 -2.37 -0.17 9.05
CA GLU A 41 -2.74 -1.50 9.56
C GLU A 41 -3.52 -2.34 8.54
N LYS A 42 -3.92 -1.75 7.40
CA LYS A 42 -4.69 -2.47 6.41
C LYS A 42 -3.81 -3.52 5.74
N VAL A 43 -3.97 -4.77 6.18
CA VAL A 43 -3.39 -5.95 5.53
C VAL A 43 -3.87 -6.01 4.09
N ASP A 44 -2.92 -6.12 3.16
CA ASP A 44 -3.20 -6.32 1.76
C ASP A 44 -3.56 -7.79 1.49
N VAL A 45 -4.87 -8.06 1.43
CA VAL A 45 -5.43 -9.40 1.22
C VAL A 45 -4.90 -10.06 -0.05
N GLN A 46 -4.66 -9.29 -1.12
CA GLN A 46 -4.11 -9.85 -2.36
C GLN A 46 -2.68 -10.36 -2.15
N THR A 47 -1.85 -9.56 -1.47
CA THR A 47 -0.48 -9.98 -1.14
C THR A 47 -0.51 -11.21 -0.23
N LEU A 48 -1.43 -11.28 0.74
CA LEU A 48 -1.58 -12.45 1.60
C LEU A 48 -1.99 -13.71 0.80
N HIS A 49 -2.99 -13.59 -0.07
CA HIS A 49 -3.44 -14.68 -0.94
C HIS A 49 -2.30 -15.23 -1.82
N ASN A 50 -1.51 -14.34 -2.44
CA ASN A 50 -0.36 -14.74 -3.25
C ASN A 50 0.69 -15.50 -2.43
N ARG A 51 0.93 -15.05 -1.17
CA ARG A 51 1.86 -15.74 -0.26
C ARG A 51 1.35 -17.11 0.15
N ILE A 52 0.05 -17.26 0.39
CA ILE A 52 -0.58 -18.54 0.71
C ILE A 52 -0.43 -19.52 -0.44
N ILE A 53 -0.73 -19.09 -1.68
CA ILE A 53 -0.56 -19.93 -2.88
C ILE A 53 0.87 -20.47 -2.99
N GLU A 54 1.88 -19.61 -2.78
CA GLU A 54 3.27 -20.06 -2.87
C GLU A 54 3.61 -21.08 -1.76
N ILE A 55 3.13 -20.87 -0.55
CA ILE A 55 3.32 -21.82 0.57
C ILE A 55 2.65 -23.16 0.25
N GLU A 56 1.40 -23.14 -0.22
CA GLU A 56 0.67 -24.35 -0.63
C GLU A 56 1.41 -25.11 -1.74
N ARG A 57 1.97 -24.39 -2.71
CA ARG A 57 2.77 -24.97 -3.80
C ARG A 57 4.02 -25.67 -3.28
N VAL A 58 4.74 -25.06 -2.33
CA VAL A 58 5.95 -25.64 -1.73
C VAL A 58 5.60 -26.87 -0.89
N LEU A 59 4.53 -26.81 -0.09
CA LEU A 59 4.08 -27.94 0.72
C LEU A 59 3.63 -29.13 -0.13
N ALA A 60 3.02 -28.90 -1.29
CA ALA A 60 2.60 -29.97 -2.20
C ALA A 60 3.77 -30.70 -2.89
N GLN A 61 5.01 -30.20 -2.77
CA GLN A 61 6.22 -30.80 -3.34
C GLN A 61 7.05 -31.60 -2.32
N LEU A 62 6.65 -31.59 -1.04
CA LEU A 62 7.22 -32.40 0.04
C LEU A 62 6.49 -33.75 0.13
#